data_AF-A0A832YCZ0-F1
#
_entry.id   AF-A0A832YCZ0-F1
#
_cell.length_a   1.000
_cell.length_b   1.000
_cell.length_c   1.000
_cell.angle_alpha   90.00
_cell.angle_beta   90.00
_cell.angle_gamma   90.00
#
_symmetry.space_group_name_H-M   'P 1'
#
loop_
_entity.id
_entity.type
_entity.pdbx_description
1 polymer ?
#
loop_
_entity_poly.entity_id
_entity_poly.type
_entity_poly.pdbx_seq_one_letter_code
_entity_poly.pdbx_strand_id
1 'polypeptide(L)'
;FIRLAIIQSFPSKPIGPYFTELEVKKLRKNTNQIFRKVKPAGVKMWRRVVPSPKPLEIVEVDIIKQFAEDSCLLIAGGGGGIPVIKNGSGLVGVNCVIDKDHSASLLAKSIKASVLLLLTDIDKVKLNYGKSDESDLDVVTVKNAKKFLKEEQFLEGSMKPKIQASINFLESGGDVAIITSFDDAVAALNGKAGTRIILRN
;
A
#
# COMPACT_ATOMS: atom_id res chain seq x y z
N PHE A 1 14.37 6.51 7.80
CA PHE A 1 14.65 5.12 7.38
C PHE A 1 13.54 4.19 7.85
N ILE A 2 13.30 3.09 7.14
CA ILE A 2 12.37 2.04 7.58
C ILE A 2 13.10 0.72 7.67
N ARG A 3 13.12 0.14 8.87
CA ARG A 3 13.73 -1.16 9.11
C ARG A 3 12.83 -2.26 8.58
N LEU A 4 13.44 -3.25 7.96
CA LEU A 4 12.78 -4.42 7.41
C LEU A 4 13.08 -5.65 8.25
N ALA A 5 12.17 -6.62 8.23
CA ALA A 5 12.50 -7.97 8.68
C ALA A 5 13.50 -8.58 7.70
N ILE A 6 14.47 -9.36 8.20
CA ILE A 6 15.41 -10.12 7.37
C ILE A 6 14.63 -11.27 6.72
N ILE A 7 14.03 -11.01 5.56
CA ILE A 7 13.24 -12.00 4.83
C ILE A 7 13.51 -11.82 3.34
N GLN A 8 13.79 -12.95 2.67
CA GLN A 8 13.79 -13.02 1.22
C GLN A 8 12.37 -12.74 0.72
N SER A 9 12.15 -11.58 0.11
CA SER A 9 10.84 -11.18 -0.38
C SER A 9 10.70 -11.49 -1.87
N PHE A 10 9.57 -12.09 -2.22
CA PHE A 10 9.22 -12.35 -3.61
C PHE A 10 8.93 -11.01 -4.33
N PRO A 11 9.43 -10.82 -5.57
CA PRO A 11 9.20 -9.58 -6.32
C PRO A 11 7.73 -9.39 -6.66
N SER A 12 7.07 -8.44 -6.00
CA SER A 12 5.64 -8.18 -6.17
C SER A 12 5.31 -6.72 -6.46
N LYS A 13 6.18 -5.77 -6.07
CA LYS A 13 5.89 -4.34 -6.20
C LYS A 13 6.15 -3.85 -7.62
N PRO A 14 5.14 -3.37 -8.35
CA PRO A 14 5.34 -2.83 -9.69
C PRO A 14 6.04 -1.47 -9.65
N ILE A 15 7.04 -1.28 -10.50
CA ILE A 15 7.81 -0.03 -10.64
C ILE A 15 7.96 0.34 -12.12
N GLY A 16 8.25 1.62 -12.37
CA GLY A 16 8.50 2.13 -13.73
C GLY A 16 7.27 2.08 -14.65
N PRO A 17 7.47 2.23 -15.97
CA PRO A 17 6.39 2.36 -16.95
C PRO A 17 5.69 1.02 -17.24
N TYR A 18 4.58 1.10 -17.97
CA TYR A 18 3.87 -0.06 -18.50
C TYR A 18 4.46 -0.51 -19.85
N PHE A 19 4.51 -1.82 -20.05
CA PHE A 19 5.04 -2.48 -21.23
C PHE A 19 4.01 -3.42 -21.86
N THR A 20 4.16 -3.63 -23.17
CA THR A 20 3.56 -4.72 -23.93
C THR A 20 4.30 -6.04 -23.66
N GLU A 21 3.66 -7.16 -23.98
CA GLU A 21 4.32 -8.47 -23.85
C GLU A 21 5.55 -8.59 -24.77
N LEU A 22 5.50 -8.00 -25.97
CA LEU A 22 6.63 -8.00 -26.91
C LEU A 22 7.82 -7.21 -26.38
N GLU A 23 7.59 -6.04 -25.78
CA GLU A 23 8.64 -5.26 -25.14
C GLU A 23 9.26 -6.04 -23.97
N VAL A 24 8.44 -6.68 -23.12
CA VAL A 24 8.93 -7.52 -22.02
C VAL A 24 9.77 -8.69 -22.54
N LYS A 25 9.34 -9.37 -23.61
CA LYS A 25 10.11 -10.47 -24.24
C LYS A 25 11.48 -9.99 -24.71
N LYS A 26 11.59 -8.77 -25.25
CA LYS A 26 12.88 -8.17 -25.63
C LYS A 26 13.72 -7.82 -24.40
N LEU A 27 13.14 -7.18 -23.39
CA LEU A 27 13.85 -6.76 -22.18
C LEU A 27 14.38 -7.94 -21.34
N ARG A 28 13.64 -9.05 -21.28
CA ARG A 28 14.05 -10.28 -20.59
C ARG A 28 15.28 -10.95 -21.22
N LYS A 29 15.55 -10.72 -22.52
CA LYS A 29 16.76 -11.26 -23.17
C LYS A 29 18.02 -10.52 -22.72
N ASN A 30 17.89 -9.25 -22.33
CA ASN A 30 19.02 -8.36 -22.09
C ASN A 30 19.18 -7.99 -20.60
N THR A 31 18.26 -8.44 -19.72
CA THR A 31 18.26 -8.07 -18.31
C THR A 31 17.73 -9.20 -17.42
N ASN A 32 18.20 -9.27 -16.17
CA ASN A 32 17.64 -10.15 -15.13
C ASN A 32 16.42 -9.54 -14.41
N GLN A 33 15.76 -8.56 -15.04
CA GLN A 33 14.60 -7.90 -14.45
C GLN A 33 13.36 -8.79 -14.51
N ILE A 34 12.57 -8.77 -13.45
CA ILE A 34 11.35 -9.57 -13.35
C ILE A 34 10.17 -8.69 -13.76
N PHE A 35 9.32 -9.20 -14.65
CA PHE A 35 8.13 -8.51 -15.15
C PHE A 35 6.89 -9.34 -14.90
N ARG A 36 5.80 -8.69 -14.50
CA ARG A 36 4.49 -9.32 -14.30
C ARG A 36 3.39 -8.53 -14.97
N LYS A 37 2.32 -9.25 -15.33
CA LYS A 37 1.04 -8.66 -15.71
C LYS A 37 0.40 -8.05 -14.46
N VAL A 38 0.07 -6.76 -14.53
CA VAL A 38 -0.46 -5.97 -13.39
C VAL A 38 -1.85 -5.38 -13.67
N LYS A 39 -2.37 -5.58 -14.89
CA LYS A 39 -3.71 -5.20 -15.32
C LYS A 39 -4.40 -6.39 -15.98
N PRO A 40 -5.72 -6.56 -15.81
CA PRO A 40 -6.44 -7.67 -16.43
C PRO A 40 -6.51 -7.52 -17.96
N ALA A 41 -6.73 -6.29 -18.44
CA ALA A 41 -6.93 -5.94 -19.85
C ALA A 41 -6.07 -4.75 -20.30
N GLY A 42 -5.98 -4.55 -21.63
CA GLY A 42 -5.26 -3.44 -22.28
C GLY A 42 -3.91 -3.83 -22.90
N VAL A 43 -3.39 -3.00 -23.80
CA VAL A 43 -2.17 -3.30 -24.59
C VAL A 43 -0.89 -3.30 -23.75
N LYS A 44 -0.75 -2.29 -22.87
CA LYS A 44 0.40 -2.14 -21.96
C LYS A 44 0.04 -2.61 -20.55
N MET A 45 0.06 -3.92 -20.36
CA MET A 45 -0.40 -4.60 -19.13
C MET A 45 0.74 -5.09 -18.21
N TRP A 46 2.00 -4.98 -18.62
CA TRP A 46 3.14 -5.49 -17.87
C TRP A 46 3.93 -4.39 -17.19
N ARG A 47 4.49 -4.67 -16.01
CA ARG A 47 5.45 -3.79 -15.33
C ARG A 47 6.60 -4.59 -14.75
N ARG A 48 7.75 -3.94 -14.59
CA ARG A 48 8.86 -4.47 -13.79
C ARG A 48 8.39 -4.58 -12.34
N VAL A 49 8.71 -5.71 -11.70
CA VAL A 49 8.45 -5.92 -10.27
C VAL A 49 9.76 -6.09 -9.51
N VAL A 50 9.77 -5.61 -8.27
CA VAL A 50 10.91 -5.71 -7.36
C VAL A 50 10.50 -6.28 -6.00
N PRO A 51 11.44 -6.82 -5.21
CA PRO A 51 11.17 -7.26 -3.85
C PRO A 51 10.56 -6.12 -3.02
N SER A 52 9.51 -6.47 -2.26
CA SER A 52 8.79 -5.54 -1.39
C SER A 52 8.56 -6.14 -0.01
N PRO A 53 9.62 -6.18 0.82
CA PRO A 53 9.53 -6.69 2.18
C PRO A 53 8.59 -5.82 3.03
N LYS A 54 7.97 -6.44 4.04
CA LYS A 54 7.08 -5.73 4.97
C LYS A 54 7.91 -4.82 5.89
N PRO A 55 7.48 -3.57 6.10
CA PRO A 55 8.12 -2.66 7.03
C PRO A 55 7.90 -3.14 8.48
N LEU A 56 8.96 -3.11 9.29
CA LEU A 56 8.94 -3.56 10.68
C LEU A 56 8.85 -2.37 11.65
N GLU A 57 9.69 -1.35 11.45
CA GLU A 57 9.69 -0.14 12.26
C GLU A 57 10.17 1.06 11.43
N ILE A 58 9.77 2.25 11.85
CA ILE A 58 10.32 3.52 11.37
C ILE A 58 11.44 3.90 12.33
N VAL A 59 12.64 4.16 11.82
CA VAL A 59 13.82 4.42 12.66
C VAL A 59 13.68 5.74 13.42
N GLU A 60 13.11 6.76 12.79
CA GLU A 60 12.92 8.10 13.37
C GLU A 60 11.55 8.26 14.04
N VAL A 61 10.91 7.15 14.45
CA VAL A 61 9.53 7.17 14.94
C VAL A 61 9.32 8.09 16.14
N ASP A 62 10.30 8.19 17.04
CA ASP A 62 10.16 8.97 18.26
C ASP A 62 10.16 10.47 17.98
N ILE A 63 11.02 10.93 17.06
CA ILE A 63 11.04 12.33 16.60
C ILE A 63 9.73 12.67 15.87
N ILE A 64 9.23 11.74 15.04
CA ILE A 64 7.97 11.93 14.32
C ILE A 64 6.78 12.06 15.29
N LYS A 65 6.75 11.25 16.36
CA LYS A 65 5.72 11.35 17.40
C LYS A 65 5.76 12.70 18.11
N GLN A 66 6.94 13.17 18.51
CA GLN A 66 7.10 14.47 19.17
C GLN A 66 6.53 15.61 18.30
N PHE A 67 6.92 15.65 17.03
CA PHE A 67 6.37 16.68 16.13
C PHE A 67 4.86 16.54 15.88
N ALA A 68 4.32 15.32 15.87
CA ALA A 68 2.89 15.10 15.73
C ALA A 68 2.12 15.60 16.97
N GLU A 69 2.67 15.39 18.17
CA GLU A 69 2.12 15.91 19.44
C GLU A 69 2.16 17.44 19.47
N ASP A 70 3.19 18.06 18.89
CA ASP A 70 3.32 19.52 18.74
C ASP A 70 2.47 20.10 17.59
N SER A 71 1.53 19.33 17.02
CA SER A 71 0.64 19.76 15.92
C SER A 71 1.37 20.26 14.67
N CYS A 72 2.60 19.79 14.43
CA CYS A 72 3.35 20.12 13.22
C CYS A 72 2.79 19.36 12.01
N LEU A 73 2.72 20.04 10.85
CA LEU A 73 2.47 19.37 9.57
C LEU A 73 3.74 18.63 9.13
N LEU A 74 3.68 17.30 9.12
CA LEU A 74 4.81 16.44 8.80
C LEU A 74 4.68 15.79 7.43
N ILE A 75 5.79 15.79 6.68
CA ILE A 75 5.96 14.99 5.47
C ILE A 75 7.01 13.92 5.79
N ALA A 76 6.56 12.68 5.92
CA ALA A 76 7.42 11.54 6.25
C ALA A 76 7.11 10.32 5.37
N GLY A 77 8.01 9.33 5.37
CA GLY A 77 7.79 8.08 4.64
C GLY A 77 7.82 8.22 3.11
N GLY A 78 8.44 9.27 2.57
CA GLY A 78 8.55 9.52 1.13
C GLY A 78 9.02 8.28 0.36
N GLY A 79 8.28 7.90 -0.69
CA GLY A 79 8.57 6.71 -1.50
C GLY A 79 8.41 5.36 -0.77
N GLY A 80 7.84 5.35 0.43
CA GLY A 80 7.83 4.20 1.33
C GLY A 80 8.99 4.17 2.33
N GLY A 81 9.90 5.15 2.29
CA GLY A 81 11.07 5.27 3.16
C GLY A 81 12.30 4.51 2.65
N ILE A 82 13.49 4.93 3.10
CA ILE A 82 14.75 4.29 2.74
C ILE A 82 14.86 2.96 3.50
N PRO A 83 14.94 1.82 2.80
CA PRO A 83 14.99 0.48 3.41
C PRO A 83 16.33 0.20 4.06
N VAL A 84 16.28 -0.23 5.33
CA VAL A 84 17.46 -0.64 6.10
C VAL A 84 17.23 -1.95 6.83
N ILE A 85 18.31 -2.67 7.13
CA ILE A 85 18.31 -3.82 8.05
C ILE A 85 19.31 -3.56 9.18
N LYS A 86 19.09 -4.23 10.32
CA LYS A 86 20.02 -4.19 11.44
C LYS A 86 21.25 -5.02 11.11
N ASN A 87 22.44 -4.45 11.34
CA ASN A 87 23.72 -5.13 11.21
C ASN A 87 24.58 -4.80 12.44
N GLY A 88 24.64 -5.73 13.41
CA GLY A 88 25.25 -5.47 14.71
C GLY A 88 24.54 -4.34 15.45
N SER A 89 25.31 -3.30 15.83
CA SER A 89 24.80 -2.07 16.44
C SER A 89 24.31 -1.02 15.43
N GLY A 90 24.58 -1.22 14.14
CA GLY A 90 24.28 -0.24 13.08
C GLY A 90 23.12 -0.64 12.17
N LEU A 91 22.88 0.23 11.19
CA LEU A 91 21.92 0.03 10.11
C LEU A 91 22.67 0.01 8.77
N VAL A 92 22.26 -0.86 7.86
CA VAL A 92 22.77 -0.90 6.49
C VAL A 92 21.61 -0.80 5.50
N GLY A 93 21.78 0.02 4.46
CA GLY A 93 20.81 0.16 3.38
C GLY A 93 20.73 -1.10 2.53
N VAL A 94 19.54 -1.43 2.04
CA VAL A 94 19.32 -2.60 1.17
C VAL A 94 18.58 -2.21 -0.10
N ASN A 95 18.88 -2.86 -1.21
CA ASN A 95 18.26 -2.56 -2.50
C ASN A 95 16.90 -3.24 -2.65
N CYS A 96 15.85 -2.62 -2.12
CA CYS A 96 14.46 -3.02 -2.33
C CYS A 96 13.51 -1.80 -2.32
N VAL A 97 12.23 -2.03 -2.55
CA VAL A 97 11.21 -0.97 -2.47
C VAL A 97 10.21 -1.34 -1.41
N ILE A 98 9.93 -0.43 -0.48
CA ILE A 98 8.91 -0.63 0.54
C ILE A 98 7.58 -0.15 -0.02
N ASP A 99 6.53 -0.94 0.19
CA ASP A 99 5.19 -0.52 -0.21
C ASP A 99 4.73 0.69 0.63
N LYS A 100 4.46 1.82 -0.05
CA LYS A 100 4.04 3.07 0.58
C LYS A 100 2.78 2.95 1.43
N ASP A 101 1.84 2.07 1.07
CA ASP A 101 0.58 1.91 1.81
C ASP A 101 0.85 1.19 3.14
N HIS A 102 1.75 0.20 3.13
CA HIS A 102 2.25 -0.43 4.35
C HIS A 102 3.07 0.52 5.22
N SER A 103 3.94 1.35 4.63
CA SER A 103 4.68 2.37 5.38
C SER A 103 3.75 3.41 6.00
N ALA A 104 2.72 3.86 5.28
CA ALA A 104 1.71 4.78 5.79
C ALA A 104 0.91 4.17 6.95
N SER A 105 0.50 2.91 6.84
CA SER A 105 -0.16 2.17 7.92
C SER A 105 0.73 2.02 9.16
N LEU A 106 2.01 1.71 8.97
CA LEU A 106 2.99 1.64 10.07
C LEU A 106 3.19 3.00 10.74
N LEU A 107 3.28 4.08 9.96
CA LEU A 107 3.38 5.44 10.48
C LEU A 107 2.14 5.83 11.27
N ALA A 108 0.95 5.66 10.69
CA ALA A 108 -0.33 5.97 11.32
C ALA A 108 -0.51 5.22 12.65
N LYS A 109 -0.18 3.91 12.66
CA LYS A 109 -0.12 3.12 13.90
C LYS A 109 0.84 3.72 14.92
N SER A 110 2.04 4.08 14.48
CA SER A 110 3.10 4.55 15.38
C SER A 110 2.75 5.86 16.07
N ILE A 111 2.04 6.75 15.39
CA ILE A 111 1.57 8.03 15.95
C ILE A 111 0.16 7.96 16.53
N LYS A 112 -0.44 6.76 16.64
CA LYS A 112 -1.82 6.54 17.12
C LYS A 112 -2.85 7.40 16.39
N ALA A 113 -2.73 7.53 15.06
CA ALA A 113 -3.68 8.27 14.27
C ALA A 113 -5.08 7.63 14.33
N SER A 114 -6.13 8.46 14.37
CA SER A 114 -7.52 8.02 14.27
C SER A 114 -7.91 7.59 12.86
N VAL A 115 -7.38 8.29 11.84
CA VAL A 115 -7.76 8.09 10.43
C VAL A 115 -6.54 7.75 9.59
N LEU A 116 -6.66 6.73 8.75
CA LEU A 116 -5.73 6.46 7.65
C LEU A 116 -6.42 6.73 6.31
N LEU A 117 -5.99 7.78 5.61
CA LEU A 117 -6.50 8.12 4.27
C LEU A 117 -5.48 7.72 3.19
N LEU A 118 -5.88 6.81 2.29
CA LEU A 118 -5.06 6.36 1.17
C LEU A 118 -5.64 6.89 -0.15
N LEU A 119 -4.91 7.81 -0.78
CA LEU A 119 -5.30 8.43 -2.04
C LEU A 119 -4.80 7.61 -3.25
N THR A 120 -5.69 7.37 -4.22
CA THR A 120 -5.44 6.60 -5.44
C THR A 120 -6.13 7.23 -6.65
N ASP A 121 -6.16 6.53 -7.78
CA ASP A 121 -6.74 6.93 -9.07
C ASP A 121 -8.21 6.50 -9.26
N ILE A 122 -8.87 6.03 -8.21
CA ILE A 122 -10.27 5.59 -8.24
C ILE A 122 -11.02 6.15 -7.03
N ASP A 123 -12.31 6.44 -7.21
CA ASP A 123 -13.13 7.05 -6.16
C ASP A 123 -13.51 6.03 -5.08
N LYS A 124 -13.77 4.78 -5.46
CA LYS A 124 -14.13 3.67 -4.56
C LYS A 124 -13.43 2.37 -4.95
N VAL A 125 -13.14 1.56 -3.94
CA VAL A 125 -12.70 0.17 -4.09
C VAL A 125 -13.85 -0.64 -4.69
N LYS A 126 -13.52 -1.55 -5.61
CA LYS A 126 -14.51 -2.38 -6.30
C LYS A 126 -14.36 -3.85 -5.97
N LEU A 127 -15.48 -4.56 -5.89
CA LEU A 127 -15.55 -6.01 -6.02
C LEU A 127 -15.71 -6.40 -7.49
N ASN A 128 -15.25 -7.59 -7.85
CA ASN A 128 -15.33 -8.11 -9.22
C ASN A 128 -14.75 -7.17 -10.28
N TYR A 129 -13.66 -6.48 -9.94
CA TYR A 129 -13.05 -5.47 -10.80
C TYR A 129 -12.75 -6.01 -12.22
N GLY A 130 -13.26 -5.33 -13.24
CA GLY A 130 -13.14 -5.69 -14.64
C GLY A 130 -14.08 -6.80 -15.13
N LYS A 131 -15.08 -7.20 -14.34
CA LYS A 131 -16.13 -8.16 -14.72
C LYS A 131 -17.47 -7.45 -14.93
N SER A 132 -18.45 -8.17 -15.48
CA SER A 132 -19.81 -7.65 -15.72
C SER A 132 -20.59 -7.34 -14.44
N ASP A 133 -20.24 -7.97 -13.33
CA ASP A 133 -20.85 -7.81 -12.00
C ASP A 133 -19.97 -6.98 -11.04
N GLU A 134 -19.19 -6.05 -11.61
CA GLU A 134 -18.40 -5.07 -10.86
C GLU A 134 -19.31 -4.18 -9.98
N SER A 135 -18.91 -3.96 -8.74
CA SER A 135 -19.66 -3.11 -7.79
C SER A 135 -18.73 -2.35 -6.85
N ASP A 136 -19.13 -1.14 -6.48
CA ASP A 136 -18.38 -0.30 -5.54
C ASP A 136 -18.61 -0.72 -4.08
N LEU A 137 -17.59 -0.56 -3.26
CA LEU A 137 -17.65 -0.72 -1.81
C LEU A 137 -17.77 0.64 -1.14
N ASP A 138 -18.90 0.90 -0.49
CA ASP A 138 -19.10 2.10 0.33
C ASP A 138 -18.47 1.94 1.72
N VAL A 139 -19.00 1.00 2.50
CA VAL A 139 -18.54 0.69 3.85
C VAL A 139 -18.28 -0.81 3.97
N VAL A 140 -17.12 -1.17 4.49
CA VAL A 140 -16.72 -2.57 4.66
C VAL A 140 -16.09 -2.79 6.03
N THR A 141 -16.49 -3.87 6.70
CA THR A 141 -15.87 -4.27 7.97
C THR A 141 -14.52 -4.96 7.71
N VAL A 142 -13.61 -4.91 8.69
CA VAL A 142 -12.35 -5.69 8.64
C VAL A 142 -12.63 -7.19 8.39
N LYS A 143 -13.71 -7.74 8.96
CA LYS A 143 -14.13 -9.13 8.72
C LYS A 143 -14.42 -9.38 7.23
N ASN A 144 -15.21 -8.52 6.60
CA ASN A 144 -15.54 -8.66 5.18
C ASN A 144 -14.33 -8.37 4.28
N ALA A 145 -13.51 -7.37 4.61
CA ALA A 145 -12.28 -7.09 3.87
C ALA A 145 -11.32 -8.29 3.88
N LYS A 146 -11.18 -8.98 5.03
CA LYS A 146 -10.41 -10.23 5.13
C LYS A 146 -11.01 -11.37 4.32
N LYS A 147 -12.34 -11.46 4.24
CA LYS A 147 -13.05 -12.43 3.39
C LYS A 147 -12.74 -12.16 1.91
N PHE A 148 -12.90 -10.92 1.45
CA PHE A 148 -12.61 -10.53 0.07
C PHE A 148 -11.15 -10.73 -0.34
N LEU A 149 -10.21 -10.56 0.60
CA LEU A 149 -8.80 -10.91 0.37
C LEU A 149 -8.58 -12.41 0.13
N LYS A 150 -9.30 -13.29 0.84
CA LYS A 150 -9.25 -14.75 0.63
C LYS A 150 -9.89 -15.16 -0.68
N GLU A 151 -10.90 -14.40 -1.13
CA GLU A 151 -11.58 -14.59 -2.41
C GLU A 151 -10.84 -13.93 -3.60
N GLU A 152 -9.63 -13.44 -3.37
CA GLU A 152 -8.76 -12.81 -4.39
C GLU A 152 -9.42 -11.64 -5.16
N GLN A 153 -10.34 -10.93 -4.50
CA GLN A 153 -11.08 -9.81 -5.10
C GLN A 153 -10.18 -8.60 -5.44
N PHE A 154 -9.01 -8.50 -4.83
CA PHE A 154 -8.10 -7.36 -4.97
C PHE A 154 -6.80 -7.76 -5.65
N LEU A 155 -6.46 -7.05 -6.73
CA LEU A 155 -5.25 -7.27 -7.51
C LEU A 155 -3.97 -7.04 -6.68
N GLU A 156 -3.00 -7.94 -6.85
CA GLU A 156 -1.68 -7.81 -6.25
C GLU A 156 -0.93 -6.58 -6.79
N GLY A 157 -0.20 -5.88 -5.91
CA GLY A 157 0.60 -4.71 -6.28
C GLY A 157 -0.18 -3.42 -6.54
N SER A 158 -1.52 -3.43 -6.43
CA SER A 158 -2.37 -2.24 -6.55
C SER A 158 -3.31 -2.06 -5.36
N MET A 159 -4.44 -2.78 -5.33
CA MET A 159 -5.49 -2.61 -4.32
C MET A 159 -5.27 -3.51 -3.10
N LYS A 160 -4.75 -4.73 -3.31
CA LYS A 160 -4.48 -5.67 -2.21
C LYS A 160 -3.60 -5.05 -1.10
N PRO A 161 -2.48 -4.35 -1.40
CA PRO A 161 -1.68 -3.69 -0.36
C PRO A 161 -2.46 -2.63 0.44
N LYS A 162 -3.35 -1.86 -0.20
CA LYS A 162 -4.17 -0.83 0.47
C LYS A 162 -5.14 -1.44 1.46
N ILE A 163 -5.82 -2.50 1.05
CA ILE A 163 -6.74 -3.24 1.92
C ILE A 163 -5.98 -3.87 3.09
N GLN A 164 -4.83 -4.49 2.81
CA GLN A 164 -3.99 -5.11 3.84
C GLN A 164 -3.45 -4.06 4.84
N ALA A 165 -3.00 -2.91 4.35
CA ALA A 165 -2.54 -1.78 5.16
C ALA A 165 -3.66 -1.19 6.03
N SER A 166 -4.86 -1.06 5.47
CA SER A 166 -6.05 -0.58 6.17
C SER A 166 -6.47 -1.52 7.29
N ILE A 167 -6.52 -2.83 7.02
CA ILE A 167 -6.79 -3.86 8.04
C ILE A 167 -5.76 -3.77 9.16
N ASN A 168 -4.46 -3.74 8.84
CA ASN A 168 -3.40 -3.69 9.85
C ASN A 168 -3.50 -2.45 10.74
N PHE A 169 -3.88 -1.30 10.17
CA PHE A 169 -4.08 -0.05 10.90
C PHE A 169 -5.26 -0.16 11.88
N LEU A 170 -6.42 -0.62 11.40
CA LEU A 170 -7.63 -0.78 12.22
C LEU A 170 -7.44 -1.81 13.33
N GLU A 171 -6.79 -2.94 13.05
CA GLU A 171 -6.48 -3.95 14.07
C GLU A 171 -5.43 -3.46 15.09
N SER A 172 -4.73 -2.37 14.80
CA SER A 172 -3.82 -1.71 15.73
C SER A 172 -4.47 -0.59 16.55
N GLY A 173 -5.79 -0.40 16.43
CA GLY A 173 -6.56 0.57 17.23
C GLY A 173 -6.94 1.86 16.50
N GLY A 174 -6.75 1.95 15.18
CA GLY A 174 -7.29 3.07 14.40
C GLY A 174 -8.80 3.01 14.25
N ASP A 175 -9.45 4.16 14.06
CA ASP A 175 -10.91 4.29 14.04
C ASP A 175 -11.48 3.97 12.66
N VAL A 176 -10.89 4.54 11.60
CA VAL A 176 -11.34 4.34 10.21
C VAL A 176 -10.18 4.43 9.21
N ALA A 177 -10.17 3.52 8.25
CA ALA A 177 -9.32 3.64 7.07
C ALA A 177 -10.19 3.98 5.85
N ILE A 178 -9.69 4.88 5.00
CA ILE A 178 -10.43 5.41 3.85
C ILE A 178 -9.56 5.26 2.61
N ILE A 179 -10.14 4.73 1.53
CA ILE A 179 -9.48 4.65 0.22
C ILE A 179 -10.35 5.43 -0.77
N THR A 180 -9.76 6.41 -1.45
CA THR A 180 -10.50 7.25 -2.42
C THR A 180 -9.56 7.97 -3.38
N SER A 181 -10.10 8.78 -4.28
CA SER A 181 -9.34 9.62 -5.21
C SER A 181 -8.85 10.90 -4.53
N PHE A 182 -7.88 11.59 -5.15
CA PHE A 182 -7.40 12.87 -4.63
C PHE A 182 -8.52 13.93 -4.57
N ASP A 183 -9.35 13.98 -5.62
CA ASP A 183 -10.42 14.97 -5.75
C ASP A 183 -11.51 14.78 -4.68
N ASP A 184 -11.75 13.53 -4.27
CA ASP A 184 -12.75 13.18 -3.25
C ASP A 184 -12.21 13.20 -1.81
N ALA A 185 -10.93 13.54 -1.58
CA ALA A 185 -10.28 13.40 -0.27
C ALA A 185 -11.06 14.09 0.87
N VAL A 186 -11.50 15.33 0.67
CA VAL A 186 -12.26 16.10 1.67
C VAL A 186 -13.67 15.53 1.86
N ALA A 187 -14.34 15.14 0.78
CA ALA A 187 -15.67 14.53 0.84
C ALA A 187 -15.61 13.18 1.58
N ALA A 188 -14.57 12.38 1.35
CA ALA A 188 -14.38 11.08 1.97
C ALA A 188 -14.08 11.16 3.47
N LEU A 189 -13.27 12.14 3.90
CA LEU A 189 -13.07 12.44 5.33
C LEU A 189 -14.40 12.75 6.03
N ASN A 190 -15.29 13.48 5.35
CA ASN A 190 -16.64 13.78 5.83
C ASN A 190 -17.66 12.64 5.66
N GLY A 191 -17.22 11.46 5.21
CA GLY A 191 -18.07 10.28 5.04
C GLY A 191 -19.01 10.33 3.83
N LYS A 192 -18.78 11.22 2.87
CA LYS A 192 -19.63 11.42 1.68
C LYS A 192 -19.09 10.79 0.40
N ALA A 193 -17.86 10.28 0.41
CA ALA A 193 -17.19 9.65 -0.71
C ALA A 193 -16.21 8.57 -0.23
N GLY A 194 -15.58 7.85 -1.16
CA GLY A 194 -14.59 6.83 -0.82
C GLY A 194 -15.17 5.52 -0.32
N THR A 195 -14.28 4.54 -0.17
CA THR A 195 -14.54 3.31 0.57
C THR A 195 -14.05 3.48 2.01
N ARG A 196 -14.94 3.28 2.97
CA ARG A 196 -14.65 3.32 4.41
C ARG A 196 -14.50 1.91 4.96
N ILE A 197 -13.37 1.65 5.59
CA ILE A 197 -13.07 0.38 6.25
C ILE A 197 -13.11 0.62 7.76
N ILE A 198 -13.94 -0.17 8.44
CA ILE A 198 -14.19 -0.05 9.89
C ILE A 198 -13.98 -1.38 10.60
N LEU A 199 -13.66 -1.34 11.90
CA LEU A 199 -13.39 -2.57 12.66
C LEU A 199 -14.65 -3.42 12.86
N ARG A 200 -15.77 -2.79 13.25
CA ARG A 200 -17.08 -3.40 13.51
C ARG A 200 -18.17 -2.39 13.10
N ASN A 201 -19.38 -2.90 12.83
CA ASN A 201 -20.58 -2.06 12.67
C ASN A 201 -21.04 -1.50 14.02
#